data_AF-A0A958XCC1-F1
#
_entry.id   AF-A0A958XCC1-F1
#
_cell.length_a   1.000
_cell.length_b   1.000
_cell.length_c   1.000
_cell.angle_alpha   90.00
_cell.angle_beta   90.00
_cell.angle_gamma   90.00
#
_symmetry.space_group_name_H-M   'P 1'
#
loop_
_entity.id
_entity.type
_entity.pdbx_description
1 polymer ?
#
loop_
_entity_poly.entity_id
_entity_poly.type
_entity_poly.pdbx_seq_one_letter_code
_entity_poly.pdbx_strand_id
1 'polypeptide(L)'
;MKFIRRIVDSIKPHFEKGGRFEKLHPAFDALETFLFVPGETTSGGVHVRDAIDLKRTMVTVIIALVPTMLFGMWNVGYQHHLAYGMEAGLMDNFMFGFWKVLPIIVVSYAAGLGVEFIFAVVKGHSVSEGYLVTGLLIPLTLPVTVPLWMVALAAIFCTLLGKEIFGGTGMNFMNPALLARAFLFFAFPAYMSGDIWTDLSPEAGQAIVDAYSGATNLVTFD
;
A
#
# COMPACT_ATOMS: atom_id res chain seq x y z
N MET A 1 -13.20 6.95 -24.83
CA MET A 1 -13.59 7.41 -23.48
C MET A 1 -14.14 8.86 -23.47
N LYS A 2 -14.99 9.28 -24.41
CA LYS A 2 -15.58 10.65 -24.39
C LYS A 2 -16.70 10.81 -23.36
N PHE A 3 -17.32 9.71 -22.97
CA PHE A 3 -18.43 9.67 -22.01
C PHE A 3 -17.97 9.98 -20.58
N ILE A 4 -16.95 9.28 -20.09
CA ILE A 4 -16.37 9.52 -18.76
C ILE A 4 -15.82 10.95 -18.66
N ARG A 5 -15.16 11.45 -19.72
CA ARG A 5 -14.63 12.81 -19.73
C ARG A 5 -15.73 13.88 -19.63
N ARG A 6 -16.84 13.72 -20.36
CA ARG A 6 -18.00 14.62 -20.23
C ARG A 6 -18.64 14.64 -18.84
N ILE A 7 -18.62 13.50 -18.14
CA ILE A 7 -19.16 13.41 -16.77
C ILE A 7 -18.23 14.12 -15.79
N VAL A 8 -16.92 13.93 -15.91
CA VAL A 8 -15.95 14.61 -15.05
C VAL A 8 -15.97 16.13 -15.33
N ASP A 9 -15.98 16.54 -16.60
CA ASP A 9 -16.03 17.94 -17.00
C ASP A 9 -17.30 18.67 -16.53
N SER A 10 -18.45 17.96 -16.39
CA SER A 10 -19.69 18.58 -15.91
C SER A 10 -19.73 18.78 -14.40
N ILE A 11 -18.95 17.99 -13.65
CA ILE A 11 -18.87 18.03 -12.19
C ILE A 11 -17.79 19.04 -11.74
N LYS A 12 -16.72 19.18 -12.53
CA LYS A 12 -15.55 20.04 -12.30
C LYS A 12 -15.86 21.47 -11.78
N PRO A 13 -16.86 22.21 -12.32
CA PRO A 13 -17.16 23.57 -11.87
C PRO A 13 -17.61 23.67 -10.40
N HIS A 14 -18.08 22.56 -9.80
CA HIS A 14 -18.51 22.55 -8.39
C HIS A 14 -17.33 22.48 -7.41
N PHE A 15 -16.16 22.09 -7.91
CA PHE A 15 -14.94 21.87 -7.14
C PHE A 15 -13.86 22.93 -7.43
N GLU A 16 -14.01 23.78 -8.45
CA GLU A 16 -13.09 24.91 -8.72
C GLU A 16 -13.33 26.12 -7.79
N LYS A 17 -12.40 27.09 -7.78
CA LYS A 17 -12.46 28.28 -6.91
C LYS A 17 -13.79 29.03 -7.07
N GLY A 18 -14.60 29.10 -6.01
CA GLY A 18 -15.96 29.65 -6.03
C GLY A 18 -17.11 28.63 -6.09
N GLY A 19 -16.81 27.32 -6.19
CA GLY A 19 -17.79 26.23 -6.12
C GLY A 19 -18.15 25.82 -4.69
N ARG A 20 -19.32 25.19 -4.49
CA ARG A 20 -19.78 24.73 -3.15
C ARG A 20 -18.84 23.74 -2.47
N PHE A 21 -18.03 23.01 -3.24
CA PHE A 21 -17.09 21.99 -2.75
C PHE A 21 -15.61 22.36 -3.00
N GLU A 22 -15.27 23.65 -3.06
CA GLU A 22 -13.91 24.14 -3.27
C GLU A 22 -12.86 23.48 -2.34
N LYS A 23 -13.22 23.15 -1.09
CA LYS A 23 -12.32 22.46 -0.16
C LYS A 23 -11.97 21.03 -0.58
N LEU A 24 -12.79 20.38 -1.41
CA LEU A 24 -12.57 19.03 -1.94
C LEU A 24 -11.92 19.06 -3.33
N HIS A 25 -11.53 20.25 -3.83
CA HIS A 25 -10.77 20.39 -5.07
C HIS A 25 -9.58 19.43 -5.16
N PRO A 26 -8.74 19.27 -4.12
CA PRO A 26 -7.58 18.37 -4.18
C PRO A 26 -7.96 16.90 -4.39
N ALA A 27 -9.09 16.47 -3.84
CA ALA A 27 -9.58 15.09 -3.98
C ALA A 27 -10.17 14.85 -5.38
N PHE A 28 -10.87 15.85 -5.92
CA PHE A 28 -11.40 15.80 -7.28
C PHE A 28 -10.28 15.82 -8.32
N ASP A 29 -9.28 16.69 -8.14
CA ASP A 29 -8.11 16.80 -9.01
C ASP A 29 -7.29 15.49 -9.01
N ALA A 30 -7.12 14.85 -7.86
CA ALA A 30 -6.48 13.55 -7.76
C ALA A 30 -7.23 12.43 -8.52
N LEU A 31 -8.57 12.44 -8.48
CA LEU A 31 -9.41 11.51 -9.23
C LEU A 31 -9.39 11.79 -10.74
N GLU A 32 -9.43 13.06 -11.13
CA GLU A 32 -9.35 13.49 -12.53
C GLU A 32 -8.00 13.13 -13.13
N THR A 33 -6.91 13.49 -12.45
CA THR A 33 -5.56 13.11 -12.86
C THR A 33 -5.37 11.60 -12.82
N PHE A 34 -5.96 10.86 -11.88
CA PHE A 34 -5.93 9.38 -11.88
C PHE A 34 -6.48 8.80 -13.19
N LEU A 35 -7.66 9.28 -13.63
CA LEU A 35 -8.36 8.79 -14.82
C LEU A 35 -7.84 9.36 -16.15
N PHE A 36 -7.26 10.57 -16.14
CA PHE A 36 -6.88 11.30 -17.35
C PHE A 36 -5.46 11.87 -17.26
N VAL A 37 -4.76 11.90 -18.40
CA VAL A 37 -3.44 12.55 -18.49
C VAL A 37 -3.60 14.07 -18.32
N PRO A 38 -2.76 14.74 -17.51
CA PRO A 38 -2.75 16.20 -17.41
C PRO A 38 -2.58 16.84 -18.80
N GLY A 39 -3.42 17.82 -19.12
CA GLY A 39 -3.40 18.52 -20.42
C GLY A 39 -2.37 19.65 -20.48
N GLU A 40 -1.70 19.94 -19.37
CA GLU A 40 -0.72 21.00 -19.23
C GLU A 40 0.59 20.61 -19.93
N THR A 41 1.08 21.43 -20.87
CA THR A 41 2.43 21.26 -21.44
C THR A 41 3.27 22.48 -21.08
N THR A 42 4.56 22.27 -20.85
CA THR A 42 5.48 23.35 -20.44
C THR A 42 5.69 24.33 -21.59
N SER A 43 5.00 25.47 -21.56
CA SER A 43 5.12 26.53 -22.57
C SER A 43 6.16 27.59 -22.15
N GLY A 44 7.45 27.22 -22.15
CA GLY A 44 8.53 28.12 -21.75
C GLY A 44 9.94 27.59 -22.07
N GLY A 45 10.95 28.45 -21.87
CA GLY A 45 12.36 28.06 -21.90
C GLY A 45 12.73 27.31 -20.63
N VAL A 46 12.99 26.02 -20.74
CA VAL A 46 13.46 25.16 -19.63
C VAL A 46 14.80 24.54 -20.02
N HIS A 47 15.66 24.33 -19.03
CA HIS A 47 17.03 23.84 -19.25
C HIS A 47 17.06 22.39 -19.81
N VAL A 48 16.10 21.54 -19.40
CA VAL A 48 15.89 20.18 -19.92
C VAL A 48 14.39 19.93 -20.06
N ARG A 49 13.96 19.40 -21.21
CA ARG A 49 12.60 18.89 -21.41
C ARG A 49 12.66 17.37 -21.35
N ASP A 50 12.00 16.79 -20.36
CA ASP A 50 11.90 15.35 -20.19
C ASP A 50 10.45 14.89 -20.31
N ALA A 51 10.25 13.65 -20.76
CA ALA A 51 8.96 12.97 -20.81
C ALA A 51 8.69 12.13 -19.56
N ILE A 52 9.61 12.14 -18.58
CA ILE A 52 9.48 11.45 -17.30
C ILE A 52 8.59 12.28 -16.36
N ASP A 53 7.33 11.85 -16.25
CA ASP A 53 6.40 12.33 -15.23
C ASP A 53 6.49 11.49 -13.96
N LEU A 54 6.38 12.12 -12.78
CA LEU A 54 6.29 11.43 -11.48
C LEU A 54 5.20 10.35 -11.49
N LYS A 55 4.06 10.62 -12.12
CA LYS A 55 2.97 9.66 -12.28
C LYS A 55 3.41 8.41 -13.06
N ARG A 56 4.10 8.59 -14.18
CA ARG A 56 4.55 7.49 -15.05
C ARG A 56 5.54 6.58 -14.31
N THR A 57 6.47 7.17 -13.57
CA THR A 57 7.44 6.41 -12.79
C THR A 57 6.75 5.61 -11.68
N MET A 58 5.79 6.22 -10.97
CA MET A 58 5.01 5.54 -9.91
C MET A 58 4.23 4.34 -10.44
N VAL A 59 3.50 4.49 -11.55
CA VAL A 59 2.75 3.38 -12.19
C VAL A 59 3.70 2.26 -12.65
N THR A 60 4.87 2.62 -13.19
CA THR A 60 5.87 1.63 -13.60
C THR A 60 6.35 0.80 -12.41
N VAL A 61 6.56 1.43 -11.25
CA VAL A 61 6.90 0.73 -10.01
C VAL A 61 5.76 -0.19 -9.56
N ILE A 62 4.51 0.26 -9.62
CA ILE A 62 3.35 -0.58 -9.27
C ILE A 62 3.31 -1.82 -10.17
N ILE A 63 3.47 -1.66 -11.48
CA ILE A 63 3.50 -2.79 -12.43
C ILE A 63 4.63 -3.77 -12.08
N ALA A 64 5.80 -3.27 -11.68
CA ALA A 64 6.92 -4.11 -11.24
C ALA A 64 6.67 -4.82 -9.89
N LEU A 65 5.83 -4.26 -9.02
CA LEU A 65 5.45 -4.85 -7.73
C LEU A 65 4.33 -5.91 -7.84
N VAL A 66 3.55 -5.91 -8.93
CA VAL A 66 2.47 -6.89 -9.10
C VAL A 66 3.01 -8.34 -9.16
N PRO A 67 4.05 -8.68 -9.94
CA PRO A 67 4.62 -10.03 -9.93
C PRO A 67 5.14 -10.48 -8.57
N THR A 68 5.79 -9.58 -7.81
CA THR A 68 6.30 -9.92 -6.48
C THR A 68 5.18 -10.11 -5.47
N MET A 69 4.10 -9.33 -5.58
CA MET A 69 2.90 -9.52 -4.77
C MET A 69 2.22 -10.86 -5.04
N LEU A 70 2.03 -11.23 -6.32
CA LEU A 70 1.40 -12.49 -6.70
C LEU A 70 2.23 -13.69 -6.22
N PHE A 71 3.56 -13.62 -6.37
CA PHE A 71 4.46 -14.63 -5.82
C PHE A 71 4.38 -14.69 -4.29
N GLY A 72 4.32 -13.54 -3.61
CA GLY A 72 4.15 -13.47 -2.16
C GLY A 72 2.85 -14.14 -1.69
N MET A 73 1.73 -13.90 -2.37
CA MET A 73 0.45 -14.57 -2.07
C MET A 73 0.55 -16.09 -2.23
N TRP A 74 1.15 -16.57 -3.32
CA TRP A 74 1.37 -18.01 -3.48
C TRP A 74 2.29 -18.59 -2.39
N ASN A 75 3.39 -17.90 -2.07
CA ASN A 75 4.36 -18.36 -1.07
C ASN A 75 3.75 -18.43 0.34
N VAL A 76 2.87 -17.50 0.71
CA VAL A 76 2.13 -17.56 1.99
C VAL A 76 1.34 -18.86 2.10
N GLY A 77 0.56 -19.22 1.08
CA GLY A 77 -0.21 -20.46 1.10
C GLY A 77 0.67 -21.71 1.00
N TYR A 78 1.74 -21.66 0.22
CA TYR A 78 2.69 -22.78 0.13
C TYR A 78 3.30 -23.11 1.50
N GLN A 79 3.74 -22.09 2.24
CA GLN A 79 4.31 -22.28 3.58
C GLN A 79 3.25 -22.75 4.59
N HIS A 80 1.99 -22.29 4.47
CA HIS A 80 0.89 -22.77 5.30
C HIS A 80 0.63 -24.27 5.09
N HIS A 81 0.40 -24.71 3.85
CA HIS A 81 0.13 -26.12 3.57
C HIS A 81 1.33 -27.03 3.89
N LEU A 82 2.56 -26.54 3.67
CA LEU A 82 3.78 -27.24 4.08
C LEU A 82 3.83 -27.46 5.60
N ALA A 83 3.41 -26.48 6.40
CA ALA A 83 3.34 -26.59 7.86
C ALA A 83 2.27 -27.58 8.37
N TYR A 84 1.27 -27.89 7.55
CA TYR A 84 0.26 -28.94 7.82
C TYR A 84 0.55 -30.27 7.09
N GLY A 85 1.66 -30.35 6.34
CA GLY A 85 2.03 -31.57 5.61
C GLY A 85 1.11 -31.88 4.43
N MET A 86 0.37 -30.89 3.95
CA MET A 86 -0.54 -31.01 2.82
C MET A 86 0.16 -30.65 1.50
N GLU A 87 0.00 -31.49 0.49
CA GLU A 87 0.35 -31.13 -0.89
C GLU A 87 -0.82 -30.43 -1.57
N ALA A 88 -0.86 -29.10 -1.45
CA ALA A 88 -1.86 -28.28 -2.12
C ALA A 88 -1.41 -27.89 -3.54
N GLY A 89 -2.37 -27.79 -4.46
CA GLY A 89 -2.12 -27.33 -5.82
C GLY A 89 -1.66 -25.86 -5.86
N LEU A 90 -1.12 -25.41 -6.99
CA LEU A 90 -0.69 -24.01 -7.16
C LEU A 90 -1.84 -23.03 -6.88
N MET A 91 -3.04 -23.34 -7.38
CA MET A 91 -4.22 -22.48 -7.20
C MET A 91 -4.68 -22.42 -5.75
N ASP A 92 -4.66 -23.55 -5.03
CA ASP A 92 -5.13 -23.61 -3.63
C ASP A 92 -4.20 -22.82 -2.71
N ASN A 93 -2.88 -22.97 -2.90
CA ASN A 93 -1.86 -22.15 -2.23
C ASN A 93 -2.07 -20.66 -2.51
N PHE A 94 -2.30 -20.31 -3.77
CA PHE A 94 -2.53 -18.91 -4.14
C PHE A 94 -3.83 -18.35 -3.54
N MET A 95 -4.93 -19.11 -3.56
CA MET A 95 -6.22 -18.69 -2.99
C MET A 95 -6.14 -18.48 -1.48
N PHE A 96 -5.46 -19.36 -0.75
CA PHE A 96 -5.25 -19.18 0.69
C PHE A 96 -4.51 -17.87 0.99
N GLY A 97 -3.35 -17.66 0.34
CA GLY A 97 -2.57 -16.46 0.56
C GLY A 97 -3.25 -15.19 0.05
N PHE A 98 -4.04 -15.27 -1.02
CA PHE A 98 -4.85 -14.16 -1.52
C PHE A 98 -5.83 -13.65 -0.45
N TRP A 99 -6.58 -14.55 0.19
CA TRP A 99 -7.53 -14.18 1.24
C TRP A 99 -6.88 -13.60 2.49
N LYS A 100 -5.64 -14.00 2.79
CA LYS A 100 -4.88 -13.50 3.94
C LYS A 100 -4.20 -12.16 3.67
N VAL A 101 -3.61 -11.98 2.49
CA VAL A 101 -2.86 -10.77 2.13
C VAL A 101 -3.78 -9.61 1.71
N LEU A 102 -4.91 -9.89 1.07
CA LEU A 102 -5.83 -8.85 0.57
C LEU A 102 -6.34 -7.91 1.68
N PRO A 103 -6.79 -8.37 2.86
CA PRO A 103 -7.19 -7.49 3.95
C PRO A 103 -6.09 -6.54 4.41
N ILE A 104 -4.83 -7.01 4.46
CA ILE A 104 -3.66 -6.21 4.85
C ILE A 104 -3.44 -5.08 3.84
N ILE A 105 -3.52 -5.41 2.54
CA ILE A 105 -3.42 -4.41 1.45
C ILE A 105 -4.54 -3.37 1.57
N VAL A 106 -5.80 -3.81 1.72
CA VAL A 106 -6.95 -2.91 1.81
C VAL A 106 -6.83 -1.97 3.01
N VAL A 107 -6.44 -2.48 4.18
CA VAL A 107 -6.32 -1.67 5.39
C VAL A 107 -5.16 -0.68 5.29
N SER A 108 -4.01 -1.10 4.74
CA SER A 108 -2.88 -0.22 4.45
C SER A 108 -3.31 0.96 3.56
N TYR A 109 -3.96 0.67 2.44
CA TYR A 109 -4.47 1.70 1.53
C TYR A 109 -5.51 2.61 2.18
N ALA A 110 -6.52 2.04 2.83
CA ALA A 110 -7.61 2.80 3.42
C ALA A 110 -7.10 3.75 4.51
N ALA A 111 -6.22 3.27 5.40
CA ALA A 111 -5.71 4.06 6.51
C ALA A 111 -4.80 5.19 6.01
N GLY A 112 -3.82 4.90 5.17
CA GLY A 112 -2.86 5.93 4.77
C GLY A 112 -3.36 6.86 3.67
N LEU A 113 -4.15 6.40 2.69
CA LEU A 113 -4.82 7.32 1.76
C LEU A 113 -5.81 8.20 2.53
N GLY A 114 -6.54 7.65 3.51
CA GLY A 114 -7.45 8.44 4.35
C GLY A 114 -6.74 9.60 5.04
N VAL A 115 -5.57 9.34 5.64
CA VAL A 115 -4.75 10.39 6.24
C VAL A 115 -4.24 11.40 5.21
N GLU A 116 -3.74 10.93 4.07
CA GLU A 116 -3.22 11.82 3.01
C GLU A 116 -4.31 12.72 2.44
N PHE A 117 -5.51 12.20 2.20
CA PHE A 117 -6.66 13.01 1.77
C PHE A 117 -7.02 14.07 2.81
N ILE A 118 -7.03 13.72 4.10
CA ILE A 118 -7.32 14.68 5.17
C ILE A 118 -6.26 15.79 5.18
N PHE A 119 -4.98 15.45 5.08
CA PHE A 119 -3.88 16.43 5.07
C PHE A 119 -3.88 17.31 3.82
N ALA A 120 -4.16 16.73 2.65
CA ALA A 120 -4.30 17.46 1.39
C ALA A 120 -5.40 18.52 1.47
N VAL A 121 -6.55 18.18 2.08
CA VAL A 121 -7.65 19.13 2.30
C VAL A 121 -7.26 20.23 3.30
N VAL A 122 -6.54 19.89 4.38
CA VAL A 122 -6.13 20.86 5.40
C VAL A 122 -5.07 21.83 4.88
N LYS A 123 -4.09 21.35 4.13
CA LYS A 123 -2.97 22.14 3.60
C LYS A 123 -3.23 22.73 2.22
N GLY A 124 -4.29 22.31 1.52
CA GLY A 124 -4.69 22.84 0.21
C GLY A 124 -3.74 22.49 -0.94
N HIS A 125 -3.06 21.35 -0.87
CA HIS A 125 -2.18 20.83 -1.94
C HIS A 125 -2.80 19.59 -2.58
N SER A 126 -2.45 19.30 -3.83
CA SER A 126 -2.93 18.13 -4.55
C SER A 126 -2.43 16.82 -3.92
N VAL A 127 -3.28 15.80 -3.93
CA VAL A 127 -2.91 14.46 -3.46
C VAL A 127 -1.95 13.85 -4.46
N SER A 128 -0.85 13.30 -3.95
CA SER A 128 0.17 12.71 -4.80
C SER A 128 -0.02 11.20 -4.89
N GLU A 129 0.18 10.65 -6.08
CA GLU A 129 0.13 9.20 -6.30
C GLU A 129 1.24 8.42 -5.56
N GLY A 130 2.17 9.11 -4.89
CA GLY A 130 3.27 8.49 -4.15
C GLY A 130 2.87 7.50 -3.06
N TYR A 131 1.70 7.69 -2.46
CA TYR A 131 1.22 6.71 -1.50
C TYR A 131 0.68 5.44 -2.15
N LEU A 132 0.31 5.46 -3.42
CA LEU A 132 -0.12 4.23 -4.09
C LEU A 132 0.97 3.16 -4.08
N VAL A 133 2.23 3.58 -4.20
CA VAL A 133 3.40 2.69 -4.07
C VAL A 133 3.65 2.31 -2.61
N THR A 134 3.59 3.28 -1.70
CA THR A 134 3.88 3.05 -0.28
C THR A 134 2.85 2.09 0.35
N GLY A 135 1.56 2.29 0.06
CA GLY A 135 0.47 1.45 0.52
C GLY A 135 0.57 -0.01 0.06
N LEU A 136 1.26 -0.26 -1.06
CA LEU A 136 1.59 -1.61 -1.54
C LEU A 136 2.85 -2.19 -0.92
N LEU A 137 3.86 -1.36 -0.65
CA LEU A 137 5.12 -1.80 -0.04
C LEU A 137 4.96 -2.16 1.44
N ILE A 138 4.07 -1.50 2.18
CA ILE A 138 3.77 -1.83 3.58
C ILE A 138 3.38 -3.31 3.74
N PRO A 139 2.31 -3.84 3.10
CA PRO A 139 1.93 -5.25 3.25
C PRO A 139 3.00 -6.21 2.74
N LEU A 140 3.79 -5.84 1.73
CA LEU A 140 4.90 -6.67 1.23
C LEU A 140 6.10 -6.74 2.20
N THR A 141 6.17 -5.82 3.16
CA THR A 141 7.25 -5.76 4.16
C THR A 141 6.77 -6.17 5.55
N LEU A 142 5.53 -6.62 5.71
CA LEU A 142 4.99 -7.07 6.99
C LEU A 142 4.66 -8.57 6.96
N PRO A 143 4.71 -9.25 8.12
CA PRO A 143 4.23 -10.61 8.24
C PRO A 143 2.72 -10.72 7.94
N VAL A 144 2.29 -11.87 7.44
CA VAL A 144 0.87 -12.12 7.14
C VAL A 144 0.00 -12.28 8.39
N THR A 145 0.62 -12.63 9.52
CA THR A 145 -0.05 -12.82 10.81
C THR A 145 -0.29 -11.51 11.57
N VAL A 146 0.21 -10.37 11.06
CA VAL A 146 0.06 -9.08 11.75
C VAL A 146 -1.42 -8.69 11.81
N PRO A 147 -1.94 -8.35 13.00
CA PRO A 147 -3.30 -7.86 13.15
C PRO A 147 -3.58 -6.62 12.30
N LEU A 148 -4.75 -6.56 11.66
CA LEU A 148 -5.13 -5.47 10.75
C LEU A 148 -5.06 -4.08 11.39
N TRP A 149 -5.38 -3.96 12.69
CA TRP A 149 -5.31 -2.69 13.40
C TRP A 149 -3.87 -2.16 13.54
N MET A 150 -2.88 -3.05 13.67
CA MET A 150 -1.46 -2.66 13.71
C MET A 150 -1.00 -2.14 12.36
N VAL A 151 -1.47 -2.76 11.27
CA VAL A 151 -1.21 -2.29 9.90
C VAL A 151 -1.78 -0.88 9.70
N ALA A 152 -3.03 -0.66 10.13
CA ALA A 152 -3.66 0.66 10.07
C ALA A 152 -2.87 1.71 10.86
N LEU A 153 -2.47 1.37 12.09
CA LEU A 153 -1.72 2.26 12.96
C LEU A 153 -0.34 2.60 12.37
N ALA A 154 0.37 1.61 11.83
CA ALA A 154 1.66 1.81 11.16
C ALA A 154 1.54 2.64 9.89
N ALA A 155 0.50 2.42 9.09
CA ALA A 155 0.20 3.21 7.90
C ALA A 155 -0.08 4.68 8.26
N ILE A 156 -0.89 4.93 9.30
CA ILE A 156 -1.15 6.28 9.80
C ILE A 156 0.15 6.93 10.29
N PHE A 157 0.93 6.21 11.09
CA PHE A 157 2.19 6.70 11.64
C PHE A 157 3.17 7.09 10.54
N CYS A 158 3.38 6.23 9.54
CA CYS A 158 4.33 6.52 8.46
C CYS A 158 3.85 7.64 7.54
N THR A 159 2.54 7.75 7.28
CA THR A 159 2.00 8.82 6.45
C THR A 159 2.11 10.16 7.19
N LEU A 160 1.75 10.22 8.47
CA LEU A 160 1.84 11.44 9.26
C LEU A 160 3.30 11.88 9.48
N LEU A 161 4.09 11.02 10.14
CA LEU A 161 5.44 11.40 10.57
C LEU A 161 6.47 11.22 9.47
N GLY A 162 6.34 10.20 8.62
CA GLY A 162 7.34 9.89 7.59
C GLY A 162 7.20 10.68 6.30
N LYS A 163 6.02 11.23 6.01
CA LYS A 163 5.71 11.89 4.74
C LYS A 163 5.11 13.28 4.94
N GLU A 164 3.99 13.39 5.65
CA GLU A 164 3.21 14.64 5.71
C GLU A 164 3.87 15.75 6.55
N ILE A 165 4.52 15.43 7.66
CA ILE A 165 5.25 16.44 8.45
C ILE A 165 6.34 17.14 7.62
N PHE A 166 6.96 16.41 6.70
CA PHE A 166 8.04 16.93 5.85
C PHE A 166 7.53 17.58 4.56
N GLY A 167 6.21 17.70 4.39
CA GLY A 167 5.58 18.41 3.28
C GLY A 167 5.00 17.52 2.19
N GLY A 168 5.04 16.19 2.32
CA GLY A 168 4.42 15.26 1.37
C GLY A 168 5.41 14.58 0.42
N THR A 169 4.90 14.02 -0.69
CA THR A 169 5.70 13.20 -1.62
C THR A 169 6.88 13.97 -2.20
N GLY A 170 8.07 13.36 -2.12
CA GLY A 170 9.31 13.92 -2.67
C GLY A 170 10.17 14.68 -1.65
N MET A 171 9.62 14.98 -0.46
CA MET A 171 10.35 15.62 0.64
C MET A 171 10.64 14.65 1.81
N ASN A 172 10.43 13.34 1.59
CA ASN A 172 10.62 12.32 2.61
C ASN A 172 12.12 12.18 2.94
N PHE A 173 12.50 12.38 4.21
CA PHE A 173 13.88 12.15 4.65
C PHE A 173 14.27 10.66 4.68
N MET A 174 13.29 9.77 4.77
CA MET A 174 13.46 8.30 4.75
C MET A 174 12.30 7.61 4.02
N ASN A 175 12.47 6.33 3.67
CA ASN A 175 11.42 5.54 3.02
C ASN A 175 10.23 5.32 3.99
N PRO A 176 9.01 5.83 3.67
CA PRO A 176 7.87 5.71 4.58
C PRO A 176 7.41 4.27 4.82
N ALA A 177 7.52 3.38 3.82
CA ALA A 177 7.15 1.97 3.98
C ALA A 177 8.10 1.25 4.95
N LEU A 178 9.41 1.55 4.87
CA LEU A 178 10.38 1.01 5.82
C LEU A 178 10.22 1.63 7.22
N LEU A 179 9.80 2.90 7.31
CA LEU A 179 9.44 3.51 8.59
C LEU A 179 8.27 2.77 9.25
N ALA A 180 7.24 2.39 8.49
CA ALA A 180 6.12 1.60 9.00
C ALA A 180 6.59 0.26 9.58
N ARG A 181 7.47 -0.44 8.86
CA ARG A 181 8.07 -1.70 9.36
C ARG A 181 8.92 -1.48 10.60
N ALA A 182 9.77 -0.45 10.61
CA ALA A 182 10.63 -0.14 11.76
C ALA A 182 9.79 0.20 13.00
N PHE A 183 8.73 1.00 12.82
CA PHE A 183 7.79 1.31 13.88
C PHE A 183 7.17 0.05 14.48
N LEU A 184 6.63 -0.86 13.66
CA LEU A 184 6.06 -2.11 14.15
C LEU A 184 7.10 -3.02 14.81
N PHE A 185 8.32 -3.07 14.26
CA PHE A 185 9.40 -3.87 14.80
C PHE A 185 9.76 -3.49 16.24
N PHE A 186 9.84 -2.17 16.54
CA PHE A 186 10.18 -1.69 17.89
C PHE A 186 8.96 -1.60 18.82
N ALA A 187 7.78 -1.28 18.31
CA ALA A 187 6.59 -1.12 19.13
C ALA A 187 5.93 -2.47 19.48
N PHE A 188 5.97 -3.44 18.56
CA PHE A 188 5.29 -4.74 18.69
C PHE A 188 6.21 -5.90 18.30
N PRO A 189 7.34 -6.11 19.01
CA PRO A 189 8.35 -7.10 18.65
C PRO A 189 7.80 -8.54 18.64
N ALA A 190 6.82 -8.85 19.50
CA ALA A 190 6.16 -10.16 19.58
C ALA A 190 5.41 -10.55 18.30
N TYR A 191 4.89 -9.58 17.55
CA TYR A 191 4.19 -9.81 16.27
C TYR A 191 5.13 -9.67 15.05
N MET A 192 6.39 -9.32 15.29
CA MET A 192 7.41 -9.04 14.28
C MET A 192 8.64 -9.95 14.38
N SER A 193 8.67 -10.89 15.35
CA SER A 193 9.75 -11.86 15.56
C SER A 193 9.19 -13.28 15.77
N GLY A 194 9.90 -14.32 15.31
CA GLY A 194 9.50 -15.73 15.44
C GLY A 194 8.81 -16.30 14.18
N ASP A 195 7.98 -17.34 14.34
CA ASP A 195 7.20 -18.03 13.28
C ASP A 195 6.01 -17.22 12.76
N ILE A 196 6.21 -15.93 12.54
CA ILE A 196 5.17 -14.96 12.13
C ILE A 196 4.91 -14.97 10.62
N TRP A 197 5.81 -15.56 9.84
CA TRP A 197 5.75 -15.58 8.38
C TRP A 197 4.91 -16.74 7.84
N THR A 198 4.66 -17.75 8.68
CA THR A 198 3.77 -18.87 8.41
C THR A 198 2.49 -18.70 9.19
N ASP A 199 1.35 -18.69 8.52
CA ASP A 199 0.08 -18.67 9.20
C ASP A 199 -0.21 -20.07 9.76
N LEU A 200 -0.34 -20.21 11.08
CA LEU A 200 -0.67 -21.46 11.77
C LEU A 200 -2.13 -21.46 12.27
N SER A 201 -2.99 -20.66 11.63
CA SER A 201 -4.43 -20.62 11.93
C SER A 201 -5.00 -22.06 11.94
N PRO A 202 -5.60 -22.52 13.05
CA PRO A 202 -6.00 -23.91 13.19
C PRO A 202 -7.06 -24.30 12.16
N GLU A 203 -6.71 -25.19 11.23
CA GLU A 203 -7.68 -25.89 10.41
C GLU A 203 -8.36 -27.00 11.22
N ALA A 204 -9.69 -27.09 11.11
CA ALA A 204 -10.47 -28.05 11.88
C ALA A 204 -10.04 -29.49 11.57
N GLY A 205 -9.41 -30.15 12.56
CA GLY A 205 -9.02 -31.56 12.49
C GLY A 205 -7.61 -31.85 12.00
N GLN A 206 -6.75 -30.84 11.82
CA GLN A 206 -5.38 -31.04 11.35
C GLN A 206 -4.34 -30.66 12.41
N ALA A 207 -3.35 -31.53 12.59
CA ALA A 207 -2.18 -31.28 13.45
C ALA A 207 -1.04 -30.71 12.60
N ILE A 208 -0.29 -29.77 13.17
CA ILE A 208 0.96 -29.27 12.59
C ILE A 208 1.94 -30.44 12.51
N VAL A 209 2.71 -30.55 11.42
CA VAL A 209 3.70 -31.62 11.28
C VAL A 209 4.81 -31.44 12.31
N ASP A 210 5.34 -32.53 12.87
CA ASP A 210 6.39 -32.52 13.89
C ASP A 210 7.67 -31.74 13.46
N ALA A 211 7.91 -31.60 12.15
CA ALA A 211 8.94 -30.72 11.60
C ALA A 211 8.65 -30.34 10.14
N TYR A 212 8.86 -29.08 9.77
CA TYR A 212 8.89 -28.62 8.38
C TYR A 212 10.09 -27.69 8.13
N SER A 213 10.57 -27.64 6.89
CA SER A 213 11.70 -26.78 6.52
C SER A 213 11.22 -25.32 6.37
N GLY A 214 11.85 -24.39 7.08
CA GLY A 214 11.46 -22.98 7.12
C GLY A 214 12.62 -22.03 7.44
N ALA A 215 12.35 -20.73 7.42
CA ALA A 215 13.35 -19.72 7.76
C ALA A 215 13.73 -19.79 9.25
N THR A 216 15.02 -19.65 9.57
CA THR A 216 15.47 -19.60 10.97
C THR A 216 14.89 -18.39 11.69
N ASN A 217 14.17 -18.64 12.79
CA ASN A 217 13.61 -17.57 13.62
C ASN A 217 14.69 -16.71 14.25
N LEU A 218 14.47 -15.40 14.22
CA LEU A 218 15.42 -14.42 14.75
C LEU A 218 15.49 -14.48 16.29
N VAL A 219 14.35 -14.61 16.97
CA VAL A 219 14.20 -14.85 18.43
C VAL A 219 12.77 -15.38 18.67
N THR A 220 12.61 -16.41 19.51
CA THR A 220 11.33 -16.80 20.11
C THR A 220 11.21 -16.13 21.48
N PHE A 221 10.18 -15.32 21.69
CA PHE A 221 9.87 -14.76 23.02
C PHE A 221 8.87 -15.71 23.69
N ASP A 222 9.25 -16.31 24.82
CA ASP A 222 8.36 -17.08 25.70
C ASP A 222 7.41 -16.18 26.49
#